data_AF-X1IKW8-F1
#
_entry.id   AF-X1IKW8-F1
#
_cell.length_a   1.000
_cell.length_b   1.000
_cell.length_c   1.000
_cell.angle_alpha   90.00
_cell.angle_beta   90.00
_cell.angle_gamma   90.00
#
_symmetry.space_group_name_H-M   'P 1'
#
loop_
_entity.id
_entity.type
_entity.pdbx_description
1 polymer ?
#
loop_
_entity_poly.entity_id
_entity_poly.type
_entity_poly.pdbx_seq_one_letter_code
_entity_poly.pdbx_strand_id
1 'polypeptide(L)'
;DVLKLRGVLAGLSRALGGDIAGKDLSRCLRIPETLNLKPENPEGLPVEIIKFEPSIVYNIKEFEQFYIEQKETVLGEVDLNKEKIKSWIQDPESLELSENFNRLLNVSRNLKETYEGERPDLTDQSRSGYSMALASILTSYNFFTDEDIIKIMIAQPRGKLRENTPEYLIYTLKKSEGEPYSS
;
A
#
# COMPACT_ATOMS: atom_id res chain seq x y z
N ASP A 1 -11.82 -16.14 -15.38
CA ASP A 1 -10.39 -16.02 -15.06
C ASP A 1 -10.17 -14.68 -14.35
N VAL A 2 -9.72 -14.72 -13.10
CA VAL A 2 -9.51 -13.56 -12.23
C VAL A 2 -8.37 -12.67 -12.74
N LEU A 3 -7.31 -13.26 -13.32
CA LEU A 3 -6.19 -12.51 -13.88
C LEU A 3 -6.62 -11.69 -15.09
N LYS A 4 -7.45 -12.30 -15.95
CA LYS A 4 -8.04 -11.62 -17.10
C LYS A 4 -8.89 -10.41 -16.67
N LEU A 5 -9.73 -10.56 -15.65
CA LEU A 5 -10.53 -9.46 -15.09
C LEU A 5 -9.66 -8.33 -14.54
N ARG A 6 -8.63 -8.66 -13.75
CA ARG A 6 -7.66 -7.68 -13.24
C ARG A 6 -6.95 -6.92 -14.36
N GLY A 7 -6.59 -7.61 -15.44
CA GLY A 7 -5.92 -7.00 -16.58
C GLY A 7 -6.80 -6.02 -17.35
N VAL A 8 -8.07 -6.37 -17.53
CA VAL A 8 -9.06 -5.46 -18.14
C VAL A 8 -9.31 -4.24 -17.25
N LEU A 9 -9.50 -4.43 -15.94
CA LEU A 9 -9.72 -3.32 -15.01
C LEU A 9 -8.51 -2.39 -14.92
N ALA A 10 -7.29 -2.93 -14.97
CA ALA A 10 -6.06 -2.15 -14.99
C ALA A 10 -6.00 -1.24 -16.22
N GLY A 11 -6.30 -1.76 -17.41
CA GLY A 11 -6.30 -0.96 -18.63
C GLY A 11 -7.46 0.01 -18.74
N LEU A 12 -8.65 -0.34 -18.24
CA LEU A 12 -9.77 0.60 -18.11
C LEU A 12 -9.43 1.77 -17.19
N SER A 13 -8.83 1.48 -16.03
CA SER A 13 -8.37 2.52 -15.10
C SER A 13 -7.38 3.47 -15.80
N ARG A 14 -6.40 2.93 -16.54
CA ARG A 14 -5.46 3.74 -17.31
C ARG A 14 -6.14 4.57 -18.41
N ALA A 15 -7.06 3.97 -19.17
CA ALA A 15 -7.74 4.64 -20.29
C ALA A 15 -8.66 5.78 -19.82
N LEU A 16 -9.24 5.64 -18.63
CA LEU A 16 -10.15 6.62 -18.03
C LEU A 16 -9.44 7.62 -17.11
N GLY A 17 -8.12 7.52 -16.92
CA GLY A 17 -7.38 8.33 -15.94
C GLY A 17 -7.79 8.04 -14.49
N GLY A 18 -8.27 6.84 -14.22
CA GLY A 18 -8.71 6.37 -12.91
C GLY A 18 -7.57 5.91 -12.00
N ASP A 19 -7.94 5.58 -10.76
CA ASP A 19 -7.01 5.03 -9.77
C ASP A 19 -6.66 3.57 -10.12
N ILE A 20 -5.36 3.29 -10.26
CA ILE A 20 -4.83 1.95 -10.61
C ILE A 20 -5.20 0.92 -9.54
N ALA A 21 -5.41 1.33 -8.28
CA ALA A 21 -5.89 0.44 -7.23
C ALA A 21 -7.33 -0.08 -7.49
N GLY A 22 -8.06 0.49 -8.45
CA GLY A 22 -9.38 0.03 -8.90
C GLY A 22 -9.37 -1.35 -9.59
N LYS A 23 -8.20 -1.91 -9.88
CA LYS A 23 -8.08 -3.27 -10.44
C LYS A 23 -8.29 -4.39 -9.42
N ASP A 24 -8.30 -4.08 -8.12
CA ASP A 24 -8.51 -5.08 -7.07
C ASP A 24 -10.00 -5.43 -6.94
N LEU A 25 -10.33 -6.70 -7.20
CA LEU A 25 -11.70 -7.21 -7.18
C LEU A 25 -12.30 -7.28 -5.76
N SER A 26 -11.47 -7.28 -4.72
CA SER A 26 -11.94 -7.28 -3.33
C SER A 26 -12.17 -5.86 -2.80
N ARG A 27 -11.92 -4.82 -3.62
CA ARG A 27 -11.97 -3.43 -3.17
C ARG A 27 -13.38 -3.06 -2.73
N CYS A 28 -13.50 -2.62 -1.48
CA CYS A 28 -14.72 -2.01 -1.00
C CYS A 28 -14.95 -0.65 -1.69
N LEU A 29 -16.12 -0.50 -2.30
CA LEU A 29 -16.57 0.76 -2.87
C LEU A 29 -17.35 1.57 -1.83
N ARG A 30 -17.61 2.85 -2.15
CA ARG A 30 -18.39 3.73 -1.28
C ARG A 30 -19.86 3.30 -1.28
N ILE A 31 -20.49 3.41 -0.11
CA ILE A 31 -21.90 3.08 0.09
C ILE A 31 -22.71 4.38 0.02
N PRO A 32 -23.75 4.47 -0.83
CA PRO A 32 -24.65 5.61 -0.84
C PRO A 32 -25.28 5.91 0.52
N GLU A 33 -25.72 7.16 0.73
CA GLU A 33 -26.34 7.62 1.98
C GLU A 33 -25.40 7.59 3.20
N THR A 34 -24.09 7.48 2.95
CA THR A 34 -23.04 7.59 3.98
C THR A 34 -22.19 8.85 3.78
N LEU A 35 -21.40 9.21 4.80
CA LEU A 35 -20.46 10.33 4.72
C LEU A 35 -19.05 9.82 4.38
N ASN A 36 -18.42 10.45 3.38
CA ASN A 36 -17.01 10.30 3.07
C ASN A 36 -16.16 11.19 3.99
N LEU A 37 -15.71 10.62 5.10
CA LEU A 37 -14.87 11.27 6.12
C LEU A 37 -13.39 11.12 5.78
N LYS A 38 -12.91 11.86 4.78
CA LYS A 38 -11.46 11.94 4.53
C LYS A 38 -10.82 13.03 5.39
N PRO A 39 -9.52 12.95 5.74
CA PRO A 39 -8.83 13.96 6.52
C PRO A 39 -8.97 15.39 5.97
N GLU A 40 -8.99 15.53 4.64
CA GLU A 40 -9.20 16.81 3.95
C GLU A 40 -10.63 17.37 4.09
N ASN A 41 -11.61 16.56 4.49
CA ASN A 41 -13.03 16.93 4.66
C ASN A 41 -13.56 16.38 5.99
N PRO A 42 -13.20 16.98 7.14
CA PRO A 42 -13.55 16.47 8.46
C PRO A 42 -15.06 16.52 8.74
N GLU A 43 -15.79 17.43 8.11
CA GLU A 43 -17.26 17.50 8.19
C GLU A 43 -17.97 16.42 7.36
N GLY A 44 -17.23 15.72 6.49
CA GLY A 44 -17.74 14.67 5.64
C GLY A 44 -18.47 15.18 4.40
N LEU A 45 -18.24 14.52 3.26
CA LEU A 45 -18.99 14.77 2.04
C LEU A 45 -20.01 13.64 1.83
N PRO A 46 -21.29 13.94 1.53
CA PRO A 46 -22.29 12.90 1.29
C PRO A 46 -21.93 12.07 0.05
N VAL A 47 -22.09 10.75 0.17
CA VAL A 47 -21.96 9.80 -0.94
C VAL A 47 -23.33 9.66 -1.59
N GLU A 48 -23.45 10.16 -2.81
CA GLU A 48 -24.71 10.20 -3.57
C GLU A 48 -24.65 9.32 -4.83
N ILE A 49 -25.81 8.78 -5.21
CA ILE A 49 -25.99 8.11 -6.50
C ILE A 49 -26.30 9.19 -7.54
N ILE A 50 -25.36 9.45 -8.44
CA ILE A 50 -25.55 10.43 -9.52
C ILE A 50 -26.35 9.82 -10.69
N LYS A 51 -26.21 8.51 -10.93
CA LYS A 51 -26.91 7.78 -11.99
C LYS A 51 -27.06 6.30 -11.62
N PHE A 52 -28.23 5.71 -11.84
CA PHE A 52 -28.50 4.29 -11.62
C PHE A 52 -29.30 3.70 -12.78
N GLU A 53 -28.67 2.85 -13.58
CA GLU A 53 -29.26 2.19 -14.75
C GLU A 53 -29.10 0.67 -14.64
N PRO A 54 -29.94 -0.01 -13.82
CA PRO A 54 -29.78 -1.43 -13.53
C PRO A 54 -30.02 -2.35 -14.73
N SER A 55 -30.63 -1.84 -15.80
CA SER A 55 -30.84 -2.57 -17.06
C SER A 55 -29.57 -2.68 -17.91
N ILE A 56 -28.54 -1.88 -17.64
CA ILE A 56 -27.28 -1.94 -18.37
C ILE A 56 -26.39 -3.01 -17.73
N VAL A 57 -26.15 -4.08 -18.48
CA VAL A 57 -25.24 -5.17 -18.09
C VAL A 57 -24.18 -5.30 -19.18
N TYR A 58 -22.92 -5.10 -18.81
CA TYR A 58 -21.81 -5.19 -19.76
C TYR A 58 -21.21 -6.60 -19.80
N ASN A 59 -20.82 -7.04 -21.00
CA ASN A 59 -20.02 -8.23 -21.19
C ASN A 59 -18.54 -7.86 -21.13
N ILE A 60 -17.75 -8.59 -20.34
CA ILE A 60 -16.30 -8.36 -20.22
C ILE A 60 -15.57 -8.42 -21.58
N LYS A 61 -16.10 -9.18 -22.55
CA LYS A 61 -15.56 -9.28 -23.91
C LYS A 61 -15.48 -7.91 -24.61
N GLU A 62 -16.40 -7.00 -24.30
CA GLU A 62 -16.43 -5.64 -24.88
C GLU A 62 -15.21 -4.81 -24.46
N PHE A 63 -14.52 -5.22 -23.39
CA PHE A 63 -13.38 -4.51 -22.82
C PHE A 63 -12.05 -5.27 -23.01
N GLU A 64 -12.02 -6.37 -23.77
CA GLU A 64 -10.80 -7.13 -24.01
C GLU A 64 -9.71 -6.30 -24.70
N GLN A 65 -10.09 -5.30 -25.50
CA GLN A 65 -9.18 -4.33 -26.11
C GLN A 65 -8.36 -3.50 -25.10
N PHE A 66 -8.82 -3.41 -23.85
CA PHE A 66 -8.12 -2.73 -22.76
C PHE A 66 -7.30 -3.69 -21.91
N TYR A 67 -7.21 -4.98 -22.25
CA TYR A 67 -6.46 -5.93 -21.45
C TYR A 67 -4.98 -5.54 -21.36
N ILE A 68 -4.48 -5.44 -20.13
CA ILE A 68 -3.05 -5.34 -19.83
C ILE A 68 -2.62 -6.61 -19.10
N GLU A 69 -1.52 -7.22 -19.54
CA GLU A 69 -0.96 -8.42 -18.94
C GLU A 69 -0.81 -8.27 -17.42
N GLN A 70 -1.31 -9.24 -16.66
CA GLN A 70 -1.09 -9.33 -15.22
C GLN A 70 -0.35 -10.64 -14.96
N LYS A 71 0.75 -10.59 -14.23
CA LYS A 71 1.39 -11.80 -13.67
C LYS A 71 0.79 -12.06 -12.29
N GLU A 72 0.76 -13.31 -11.85
CA GLU A 72 0.44 -13.57 -10.45
C GLU A 72 1.52 -12.94 -9.57
N THR A 73 1.09 -12.11 -8.62
CA THR A 73 1.97 -11.69 -7.53
C THR A 73 2.02 -12.87 -6.57
N VAL A 74 2.93 -13.81 -6.83
CA VAL A 74 3.31 -14.77 -5.80
C VAL A 74 4.02 -13.95 -4.74
N LEU A 75 3.38 -13.77 -3.58
CA LEU A 75 4.11 -13.34 -2.40
C LEU A 75 5.19 -14.40 -2.22
N GLY A 76 6.47 -14.08 -2.44
CA GLY A 76 7.54 -15.03 -2.19
C GLY A 76 7.47 -15.55 -0.75
N GLU A 77 8.30 -16.51 -0.39
CA GLU A 77 8.36 -16.96 1.00
C GLU A 77 9.20 -15.94 1.78
N VAL A 78 8.55 -15.19 2.68
CA VAL A 78 9.28 -14.49 3.76
C VAL A 78 9.05 -15.35 4.99
N ASP A 79 10.14 -15.81 5.61
CA ASP A 79 10.13 -16.67 6.80
C ASP A 79 9.86 -15.83 8.06
N LEU A 80 8.74 -15.09 8.05
CA LEU A 80 8.24 -14.37 9.22
C LEU A 80 6.91 -14.95 9.66
N ASN A 81 6.84 -15.34 10.94
CA ASN A 81 5.61 -15.82 11.54
C ASN A 81 4.58 -14.68 11.60
N LYS A 82 3.48 -14.84 10.85
CA LYS A 82 2.39 -13.84 10.77
C LYS A 82 1.77 -13.50 12.12
N GLU A 83 1.72 -14.45 13.05
CA GLU A 83 1.21 -14.19 14.41
C GLU A 83 2.16 -13.27 15.20
N LYS A 84 3.48 -13.37 14.95
CA LYS A 84 4.47 -12.46 15.53
C LYS A 84 4.25 -11.03 15.01
N ILE A 85 4.06 -10.87 13.69
CA ILE A 85 3.75 -9.56 13.09
C ILE A 85 2.44 -9.00 13.64
N LYS A 86 1.42 -9.85 13.81
CA LYS A 86 0.14 -9.44 14.38
C LYS A 86 0.28 -8.93 15.81
N SER A 87 1.12 -9.56 16.65
CA SER A 87 1.40 -9.04 17.99
C SER A 87 2.08 -7.67 17.98
N TRP A 88 2.99 -7.43 17.03
CA TRP A 88 3.64 -6.12 16.87
C TRP A 88 2.67 -5.02 16.44
N ILE A 89 1.70 -5.35 15.57
CA ILE A 89 0.65 -4.40 15.17
C ILE A 89 -0.26 -4.03 16.34
N GLN A 90 -0.53 -4.99 17.23
CA GLN A 90 -1.41 -4.76 18.39
C GLN A 90 -0.80 -3.81 19.42
N ASP A 91 0.52 -3.79 19.52
CA ASP A 91 1.24 -2.93 20.46
C ASP A 91 2.52 -2.35 19.81
N PRO A 92 2.36 -1.36 18.91
CA PRO A 92 3.48 -0.82 18.14
C PRO A 92 4.41 0.05 18.99
N GLU A 93 3.92 0.62 20.10
CA GLU A 93 4.69 1.50 20.98
C GLU A 93 5.67 0.73 21.88
N SER A 94 5.47 -0.58 22.06
CA SER A 94 6.41 -1.44 22.79
C SER A 94 7.52 -2.02 21.91
N LEU A 95 7.54 -1.67 20.62
CA LEU A 95 8.57 -2.17 19.70
C LEU A 95 9.93 -1.57 20.01
N GLU A 96 10.85 -2.44 20.43
CA GLU A 96 12.27 -2.11 20.50
C GLU A 96 12.84 -2.07 19.08
N LEU A 97 13.12 -0.85 18.59
CA LEU A 97 13.81 -0.62 17.33
C LEU A 97 15.32 -0.79 17.51
N SER A 98 15.99 -1.35 16.50
CA SER A 98 17.43 -1.64 16.58
C SER A 98 18.27 -0.38 16.85
N GLU A 99 19.37 -0.55 17.59
CA GLU A 99 20.31 0.54 17.88
C GLU A 99 20.87 1.16 16.59
N ASN A 100 21.08 0.34 15.56
CA ASN A 100 21.48 0.77 14.22
C ASN A 100 20.48 1.74 13.60
N PHE A 101 19.17 1.46 13.73
CA PHE A 101 18.12 2.36 13.25
C PHE A 101 18.13 3.69 14.00
N ASN A 102 18.16 3.64 15.33
CA ASN A 102 18.19 4.85 16.17
C ASN A 102 19.41 5.73 15.86
N ARG A 103 20.58 5.12 15.65
CA ARG A 103 21.79 5.83 15.24
C ARG A 103 21.61 6.46 13.85
N LEU A 104 21.11 5.70 12.88
CA LEU A 104 20.88 6.20 11.52
C LEU A 104 19.88 7.35 11.48
N LEU A 105 18.81 7.27 12.27
CA LEU A 105 17.77 8.29 12.34
C LEU A 105 18.33 9.66 12.78
N ASN A 106 19.38 9.65 13.62
CA ASN A 106 20.04 10.86 14.09
C ASN A 106 21.06 11.46 13.09
N VAL A 107 21.57 10.66 12.15
CA VAL A 107 22.60 11.12 11.19
C VAL A 107 22.08 11.31 9.78
N SER A 108 21.05 10.57 9.38
CA SER A 108 20.48 10.61 8.03
C SER A 108 19.21 11.44 8.02
N ARG A 109 19.34 12.68 7.54
CA ARG A 109 18.20 13.59 7.34
C ARG A 109 17.12 12.96 6.45
N ASN A 110 17.52 12.31 5.37
CA ASN A 110 16.63 11.63 4.43
C ASN A 110 15.82 10.52 5.13
N LEU A 111 16.47 9.66 5.91
CA LEU A 111 15.77 8.60 6.64
C LEU A 111 14.80 9.19 7.66
N LYS A 112 15.23 10.22 8.41
CA LYS A 112 14.43 10.88 9.43
C LYS A 112 13.17 11.52 8.84
N GLU A 113 13.33 12.35 7.82
CA GLU A 113 12.21 12.99 7.12
C GLU A 113 11.24 11.94 6.55
N THR A 114 11.74 10.81 6.07
CA THR A 114 10.87 9.72 5.56
C THR A 114 10.11 9.00 6.66
N TYR A 115 10.76 8.75 7.80
CA TYR A 115 10.15 8.12 8.96
C TYR A 115 9.07 9.02 9.59
N GLU A 116 9.35 10.32 9.73
CA GLU A 116 8.44 11.32 10.30
C GLU A 116 7.30 11.70 9.34
N GLY A 117 7.42 11.35 8.06
CA GLY A 117 6.42 11.67 7.03
C GLY A 117 6.49 13.13 6.59
N GLU A 118 7.70 13.66 6.41
CA GLU A 118 8.00 15.06 6.09
C GLU A 118 9.01 15.16 4.92
N ARG A 119 8.72 14.50 3.79
CA ARG A 119 9.58 14.49 2.59
C ARG A 119 8.90 15.25 1.45
N PRO A 120 9.13 16.57 1.29
CA PRO A 120 8.47 17.35 0.24
C PRO A 120 8.90 16.97 -1.18
N ASP A 121 10.04 16.30 -1.33
CA ASP A 121 10.59 15.82 -2.61
C ASP A 121 9.98 14.48 -3.07
N LEU A 122 9.22 13.78 -2.22
CA LEU A 122 8.57 12.53 -2.58
C LEU A 122 7.39 12.80 -3.53
N THR A 123 7.35 12.12 -4.69
CA THR A 123 6.26 12.30 -5.67
C THR A 123 4.89 11.86 -5.10
N ASP A 124 4.86 10.77 -4.33
CA ASP A 124 3.66 10.28 -3.67
C ASP A 124 3.64 10.70 -2.19
N GLN A 125 2.89 11.76 -1.87
CA GLN A 125 2.72 12.28 -0.52
C GLN A 125 1.72 11.49 0.34
N SER A 126 1.22 10.35 -0.13
CA SER A 126 0.31 9.51 0.65
C SER A 126 1.03 8.76 1.77
N ARG A 127 0.28 8.36 2.80
CA ARG A 127 0.80 7.50 3.89
C ARG A 127 1.45 6.20 3.37
N SER A 128 0.92 5.64 2.27
CA SER A 128 1.52 4.47 1.61
C SER A 128 2.81 4.79 0.87
N GLY A 129 2.90 5.97 0.26
CA GLY A 129 4.13 6.46 -0.39
C GLY A 129 5.27 6.58 0.62
N TYR A 130 5.01 7.18 1.78
CA TYR A 130 5.96 7.27 2.88
C TYR A 130 6.41 5.91 3.41
N SER A 131 5.49 4.98 3.58
CA SER A 131 5.81 3.63 4.04
C SER A 131 6.65 2.84 3.03
N MET A 132 6.36 2.98 1.73
CA MET A 132 7.17 2.36 0.67
C MET A 132 8.57 2.96 0.60
N ALA A 133 8.67 4.30 0.66
CA ALA A 133 9.95 5.00 0.64
C ALA A 133 10.84 4.60 1.83
N LEU A 134 10.25 4.48 3.02
CA LEU A 134 10.95 4.02 4.21
C LEU A 134 11.49 2.59 4.02
N ALA A 135 10.65 1.66 3.55
CA ALA A 135 11.05 0.27 3.28
C ALA A 135 12.20 0.21 2.25
N SER A 136 12.13 0.98 1.17
CA SER A 136 13.19 1.06 0.15
C SER A 136 14.51 1.63 0.67
N ILE A 137 14.45 2.63 1.56
CA ILE A 137 15.67 3.15 2.20
C ILE A 137 16.28 2.07 3.11
N LEU A 138 15.47 1.39 3.93
CA LEU A 138 15.97 0.41 4.88
C LEU A 138 16.57 -0.82 4.19
N THR A 139 15.91 -1.35 3.16
CA THR A 139 16.41 -2.47 2.34
C THR A 139 17.72 -2.15 1.60
N SER A 140 18.00 -0.87 1.33
CA SER A 140 19.29 -0.47 0.76
C SER A 140 20.49 -0.62 1.72
N TYR A 141 20.24 -0.83 3.01
CA TYR A 141 21.28 -1.13 4.00
C TYR A 141 21.36 -2.63 4.27
N ASN A 142 22.52 -3.23 4.01
CA ASN A 142 22.76 -4.68 4.16
C ASN A 142 22.80 -5.20 5.61
N PHE A 143 22.45 -4.39 6.61
CA PHE A 143 22.52 -4.77 8.02
C PHE A 143 21.17 -4.74 8.75
N PHE A 144 20.09 -4.32 8.08
CA PHE A 144 18.74 -4.50 8.63
C PHE A 144 18.21 -5.87 8.23
N THR A 145 17.64 -6.57 9.19
CA THR A 145 16.90 -7.80 8.92
C THR A 145 15.46 -7.49 8.51
N ASP A 146 14.78 -8.42 7.84
CA ASP A 146 13.34 -8.31 7.53
C ASP A 146 12.52 -7.96 8.79
N GLU A 147 12.86 -8.57 9.93
CA GLU A 147 12.23 -8.27 11.22
C GLU A 147 12.46 -6.82 11.65
N ASP A 148 13.68 -6.29 11.53
CA ASP A 148 13.97 -4.88 11.82
C ASP A 148 13.11 -3.97 10.92
N ILE A 149 13.09 -4.24 9.63
CA ILE A 149 12.40 -3.41 8.63
C ILE A 149 10.89 -3.42 8.90
N ILE A 150 10.30 -4.59 9.16
CA ILE A 150 8.87 -4.71 9.50
C ILE A 150 8.54 -3.97 10.81
N LYS A 151 9.35 -4.10 11.87
CA LYS A 151 9.13 -3.36 13.12
C LYS A 151 9.19 -1.86 12.90
N ILE A 152 10.17 -1.37 12.15
CA ILE A 152 10.32 0.05 11.83
C ILE A 152 9.13 0.56 10.98
N MET A 153 8.66 -0.24 10.02
CA MET A 153 7.47 0.06 9.20
C MET A 153 6.18 0.14 10.03
N ILE A 154 6.05 -0.71 11.06
CA ILE A 154 4.93 -0.67 12.02
C ILE A 154 5.04 0.56 12.92
N ALA A 155 6.23 0.87 13.43
CA ALA A 155 6.48 2.00 14.33
C ALA A 155 6.40 3.37 13.63
N GLN A 156 6.39 3.42 12.29
CA GLN A 156 6.34 4.68 11.53
C GLN A 156 5.11 5.53 11.91
N PRO A 157 5.29 6.73 12.52
CA PRO A 157 4.18 7.51 13.08
C PRO A 157 3.11 7.91 12.05
N ARG A 158 3.54 8.32 10.85
CA ARG A 158 2.67 8.71 9.74
C ARG A 158 2.51 7.62 8.67
N GLY A 159 3.03 6.41 8.93
CA GLY A 159 2.94 5.27 8.02
C GLY A 159 1.53 4.71 7.93
N LYS A 160 1.19 4.09 6.79
CA LYS A 160 -0.10 3.39 6.61
C LYS A 160 -0.08 1.99 7.24
N LEU A 161 1.11 1.41 7.40
CA LEU A 161 1.28 -0.03 7.52
C LEU A 161 0.84 -0.64 8.85
N ARG A 162 0.86 0.13 9.95
CA ARG A 162 0.30 -0.29 11.25
C ARG A 162 -1.20 -0.64 11.19
N GLU A 163 -1.92 -0.13 10.19
CA GLU A 163 -3.37 -0.37 10.01
C GLU A 163 -3.65 -1.52 9.03
N ASN A 164 -2.62 -2.23 8.56
CA ASN A 164 -2.75 -3.27 7.55
C ASN A 164 -2.45 -4.67 8.10
N THR A 165 -2.70 -5.69 7.28
CA THR A 165 -2.46 -7.08 7.66
C THR A 165 -0.97 -7.44 7.60
N PRO A 166 -0.54 -8.50 8.31
CA PRO A 166 0.81 -9.05 8.17
C PRO A 166 1.23 -9.30 6.71
N GLU A 167 0.30 -9.76 5.86
CA GLU A 167 0.54 -9.99 4.43
C GLU A 167 0.92 -8.71 3.69
N TYR A 168 0.26 -7.58 4.00
CA TYR A 168 0.53 -6.32 3.33
C TYR A 168 1.89 -5.72 3.74
N LEU A 169 2.29 -5.93 4.99
CA LEU A 169 3.62 -5.60 5.49
C LEU A 169 4.71 -6.40 4.77
N ILE A 170 4.56 -7.74 4.71
CA ILE A 170 5.45 -8.63 3.98
C ILE A 170 5.52 -8.26 2.49
N TYR A 171 4.38 -7.98 1.88
CA TYR A 171 4.30 -7.53 0.49
C TYR A 171 5.11 -6.25 0.26
N THR A 172 4.99 -5.28 1.17
CA THR A 172 5.70 -4.00 1.05
C THR A 172 7.21 -4.18 1.17
N LEU A 173 7.67 -5.02 2.09
CA LEU A 173 9.09 -5.38 2.21
C LEU A 173 9.63 -5.97 0.91
N LYS A 174 9.00 -7.02 0.38
CA LYS A 174 9.43 -7.65 -0.89
C LYS A 174 9.49 -6.67 -2.05
N LYS A 175 8.46 -5.83 -2.17
CA LYS A 175 8.40 -4.82 -3.22
C LYS A 175 9.57 -3.84 -3.11
N SER A 176 10.02 -3.54 -1.89
CA SER A 176 11.13 -2.62 -1.64
C SER A 176 12.52 -3.21 -1.91
N GLU A 177 12.69 -4.53 -1.77
CA GLU A 177 13.95 -5.26 -2.06
C GLU A 177 14.30 -5.33 -3.55
N GLY A 178 13.40 -4.87 -4.42
CA GLY A 178 13.65 -4.85 -5.85
C GLY A 178 13.43 -6.19 -6.54
N GLU A 179 12.66 -7.12 -5.96
CA GLU A 179 12.06 -8.18 -6.78
C GLU A 179 11.24 -7.50 -7.89
N PRO A 180 11.66 -7.65 -9.16
CA PRO A 180 11.18 -6.79 -10.21
C PRO A 180 9.71 -7.12 -10.49
N TYR A 181 8.88 -6.09 -10.46
CA TYR A 181 7.63 -6.13 -11.20
C TYR A 181 7.60 -5.00 -12.21
N SER A 182 7.91 -5.41 -13.45
CA SER A 182 7.62 -4.73 -14.70
C SER A 182 6.19 -4.18 -14.70
N SER A 183 6.12 -2.86 -14.90
CA SER A 183 4.96 -2.03 -15.20
C SER A 183 3.98 -2.62 -16.19
#